data_AF-A0ABD5TAJ5-F1
#
_entry.id   AF-A0ABD5TAJ5-F1
#
_cell.length_a   1.000
_cell.length_b   1.000
_cell.length_c   1.000
_cell.angle_alpha   90.00
_cell.angle_beta   90.00
_cell.angle_gamma   90.00
#
_symmetry.space_group_name_H-M   'P 1'
#
loop_
_entity.id
_entity.type
_entity.pdbx_description
1 polymer ?
#
loop_
_entity_poly.entity_id
_entity_poly.type
_entity_poly.pdbx_seq_one_letter_code
_entity_poly.pdbx_strand_id
1 'polypeptide(L)'
;MRIDSRGRGEEGRERLTVTPETTDDLWHLSHVLEPGDLVEADTTRRVTRNDDQLRDKGGEREHMRVTIEVEDVEFARFANRLRVGGVIVGCSREDEIGHHHTINVEERSELTVEKHFKPDQIERIEEAEEATGAPDVAIATVEEGAAYVHTVQQYGTEEYASFTKPTGKGEYARPRDELFDELGSALSHLDPEAVILAGPGFTKNDANDYVDEHYRDLSDRVTVVNTSAAGDRGVHEVLKRGAVDEVQRETRIAREAELIDELTGRIAEGSKATYGVNETMEAAEFGAIETLLIVDERLRAERQGEGDWELDVNDLVETAEQKGGDVVVFSEEFAPGQQLKNLGGVAALLRYRLQ
;
A
#
# COMPACT_ATOMS: atom_id res chain seq x y z
N MET A 1 -2.40 -11.64 -0.53
CA MET A 1 -1.20 -12.46 -0.20
C MET A 1 -1.61 -13.84 0.30
N ARG A 2 -1.08 -14.91 -0.29
CA ARG A 2 -1.35 -16.27 0.20
C ARG A 2 -0.35 -16.67 1.28
N ILE A 3 -0.84 -17.08 2.45
CA ILE A 3 -0.01 -17.69 3.48
C ILE A 3 0.09 -19.20 3.23
N ASP A 4 1.28 -19.67 2.88
CA ASP A 4 1.52 -21.08 2.57
C ASP A 4 1.79 -21.91 3.84
N SER A 5 2.51 -21.34 4.82
CA SER A 5 2.74 -22.01 6.10
C SER A 5 3.12 -21.04 7.23
N ARG A 6 2.74 -21.39 8.46
CA ARG A 6 3.19 -20.76 9.72
C ARG A 6 3.94 -21.79 10.56
N GLY A 7 5.07 -21.39 11.14
CA GLY A 7 5.95 -22.29 11.90
C GLY A 7 6.84 -21.57 12.90
N ARG A 8 7.68 -22.34 13.59
CA ARG A 8 8.70 -21.81 14.50
C ARG A 8 10.06 -21.84 13.81
N GLY A 9 10.76 -20.71 13.86
CA GLY A 9 12.15 -20.58 13.45
C GLY A 9 13.11 -20.90 14.59
N GLU A 10 14.38 -20.57 14.40
CA GLU A 10 15.42 -20.70 15.41
C GLU A 10 15.33 -19.56 16.44
N GLU A 11 15.90 -19.76 17.63
CA GLU A 11 16.04 -18.72 18.66
C GLU A 11 14.73 -18.01 19.10
N GLY A 12 13.59 -18.68 18.94
CA GLY A 12 12.29 -18.10 19.29
C GLY A 12 11.71 -17.18 18.23
N ARG A 13 12.34 -17.10 17.04
CA ARG A 13 11.75 -16.50 15.84
C ARG A 13 10.57 -17.32 15.36
N GLU A 14 9.69 -16.68 14.64
CA GLU A 14 8.60 -17.30 13.91
C GLU A 14 8.98 -17.37 12.43
N ARG A 15 8.53 -18.43 11.76
CA ARG A 15 8.80 -18.70 10.35
C ARG A 15 7.49 -18.66 9.59
N LEU A 16 7.41 -17.79 8.59
CA LEU A 16 6.23 -17.57 7.78
C LEU A 16 6.59 -17.71 6.29
N THR A 17 5.95 -18.64 5.60
CA THR A 17 6.06 -18.77 4.14
C THR A 17 4.84 -18.15 3.49
N VAL A 18 5.08 -17.23 2.57
CA VAL A 18 4.04 -16.53 1.83
C VAL A 18 4.34 -16.50 0.34
N THR A 19 3.28 -16.38 -0.44
CA THR A 19 3.34 -16.13 -1.88
C THR A 19 2.55 -14.83 -2.15
N PRO A 20 3.23 -13.74 -2.57
CA PRO A 20 2.54 -12.53 -3.01
C PRO A 20 1.79 -12.83 -4.32
N GLU A 21 0.54 -12.43 -4.41
CA GLU A 21 -0.32 -12.64 -5.58
C GLU A 21 -0.55 -11.34 -6.36
N THR A 22 -0.42 -10.20 -5.68
CA THR A 22 -0.56 -8.86 -6.26
C THR A 22 0.64 -7.97 -5.95
N THR A 23 0.70 -6.81 -6.61
CA THR A 23 1.68 -5.77 -6.33
C THR A 23 1.50 -5.15 -4.93
N ASP A 24 0.26 -5.09 -4.42
CA ASP A 24 -0.04 -4.69 -3.04
C ASP A 24 0.64 -5.59 -2.00
N ASP A 25 0.70 -6.90 -2.26
CA ASP A 25 1.37 -7.85 -1.35
C ASP A 25 2.88 -7.56 -1.22
N LEU A 26 3.52 -7.16 -2.32
CA LEU A 26 4.92 -6.76 -2.33
C LEU A 26 5.13 -5.47 -1.53
N TRP A 27 4.19 -4.53 -1.61
CA TRP A 27 4.19 -3.32 -0.80
C TRP A 27 4.03 -3.64 0.69
N HIS A 28 3.11 -4.54 1.06
CA HIS A 28 2.94 -4.99 2.46
C HIS A 28 4.22 -5.62 3.00
N LEU A 29 4.83 -6.52 2.24
CA LEU A 29 6.10 -7.16 2.62
C LEU A 29 7.23 -6.14 2.83
N SER A 30 7.25 -5.04 2.05
CA SER A 30 8.24 -3.97 2.23
C SER A 30 8.14 -3.24 3.57
N HIS A 31 7.00 -3.33 4.26
CA HIS A 31 6.75 -2.76 5.59
C HIS A 31 6.87 -3.79 6.71
N VAL A 32 6.79 -5.08 6.38
CA VAL A 32 6.97 -6.18 7.33
C VAL A 32 8.44 -6.51 7.51
N LEU A 33 9.24 -6.46 6.44
CA LEU A 33 10.66 -6.80 6.46
C LEU A 33 11.51 -5.65 7.01
N GLU A 34 12.42 -5.99 7.92
CA GLU A 34 13.31 -5.08 8.64
C GLU A 34 14.75 -5.60 8.63
N PRO A 35 15.75 -4.72 8.80
CA PRO A 35 17.13 -5.15 8.95
C PRO A 35 17.32 -6.16 10.10
N GLY A 36 18.07 -7.24 9.85
CA GLY A 36 18.29 -8.35 10.79
C GLY A 36 17.29 -9.52 10.70
N ASP A 37 16.24 -9.38 9.91
CA ASP A 37 15.34 -10.48 9.55
C ASP A 37 16.07 -11.49 8.65
N LEU A 38 15.59 -12.73 8.63
CA LEU A 38 16.06 -13.74 7.68
C LEU A 38 15.02 -13.96 6.59
N VAL A 39 15.44 -13.85 5.33
CA VAL A 39 14.59 -14.11 4.16
C VAL A 39 15.20 -15.22 3.33
N GLU A 40 14.42 -16.29 3.12
CA GLU A 40 14.77 -17.42 2.28
C GLU A 40 13.91 -17.40 1.01
N ALA A 41 14.55 -17.45 -0.17
CA ALA A 41 13.87 -17.56 -1.44
C ALA A 41 14.76 -18.19 -2.53
N ASP A 42 14.13 -18.63 -3.62
CA ASP A 42 14.83 -19.10 -4.81
C ASP A 42 15.34 -17.92 -5.65
N THR A 43 16.61 -17.96 -6.03
CA THR A 43 17.26 -16.90 -6.82
C THR A 43 18.22 -17.49 -7.85
N THR A 44 18.77 -16.62 -8.68
CA THR A 44 19.91 -16.94 -9.53
C THR A 44 21.10 -16.07 -9.18
N ARG A 45 22.27 -16.69 -9.06
CA ARG A 45 23.53 -15.98 -8.78
C ARG A 45 24.60 -16.41 -9.76
N ARG A 46 25.46 -15.47 -10.16
CA ARG A 46 26.61 -15.77 -11.01
C ARG A 46 27.75 -16.26 -10.14
N VAL A 47 28.07 -17.55 -10.24
CA VAL A 47 29.12 -18.20 -9.46
C VAL A 47 30.33 -18.42 -10.35
N THR A 48 31.50 -17.97 -9.91
CA THR A 48 32.76 -18.21 -10.61
C THR A 48 33.35 -19.53 -10.11
N ARG A 49 33.52 -20.51 -10.99
CA ARG A 49 34.25 -21.73 -10.63
C ARG A 49 35.73 -21.43 -10.58
N ASN A 50 36.36 -21.65 -9.43
CA ASN A 50 37.81 -21.67 -9.30
C ASN A 50 38.38 -22.92 -9.97
N ASP A 51 38.28 -23.02 -11.29
CA ASP A 51 39.11 -23.93 -12.05
C ASP A 51 40.48 -23.25 -12.27
N ASP A 52 41.57 -23.95 -11.96
CA ASP A 52 42.99 -23.60 -12.06
C ASP A 52 43.49 -23.12 -13.46
N GLN A 53 42.60 -22.67 -14.34
CA GLN A 53 42.94 -22.17 -15.67
C GLN A 53 43.00 -20.64 -15.66
N LEU A 54 44.17 -20.11 -16.06
CA LEU A 54 44.57 -18.69 -16.21
C LEU A 54 43.65 -17.78 -17.08
N ARG A 55 42.40 -18.17 -17.35
CA ARG A 55 41.49 -17.44 -18.24
C ARG A 55 40.10 -17.35 -17.63
N ASP A 56 39.69 -16.13 -17.26
CA ASP A 56 38.33 -15.78 -16.87
C ASP A 56 37.35 -16.22 -17.97
N LYS A 57 36.61 -17.32 -17.73
CA LYS A 57 35.49 -17.72 -18.59
C LYS A 57 34.20 -16.97 -18.26
N GLY A 58 34.23 -16.14 -17.21
CA GLY A 58 33.07 -15.47 -16.66
C GLY A 58 32.13 -16.48 -15.99
N GLY A 59 31.83 -16.30 -14.71
CA GLY A 59 31.02 -17.26 -13.94
C GLY A 59 29.69 -17.66 -14.60
N GLU A 60 29.20 -18.85 -14.25
CA GLU A 60 27.93 -19.40 -14.72
C GLU A 60 26.78 -18.90 -13.82
N ARG A 61 25.60 -18.64 -14.38
CA ARG A 61 24.40 -18.37 -13.55
C ARG A 61 23.86 -19.69 -13.06
N GLU A 62 23.83 -19.87 -11.75
CA GLU A 62 23.27 -21.04 -11.10
C GLU A 62 21.99 -20.66 -10.34
N HIS A 63 20.98 -21.52 -10.41
CA HIS A 63 19.80 -21.43 -9.56
C HIS A 63 20.13 -21.97 -8.18
N MET A 64 19.75 -21.25 -7.14
CA MET A 64 19.99 -21.64 -5.76
C MET A 64 18.92 -21.05 -4.84
N ARG A 65 18.58 -21.80 -3.80
CA ARG A 65 17.83 -21.28 -2.66
C ARG A 65 18.83 -20.65 -1.69
N VAL A 66 18.58 -19.39 -1.34
CA VAL A 66 19.45 -18.61 -0.44
C VAL A 66 18.63 -18.06 0.72
N THR A 67 19.24 -18.01 1.88
CA THR A 67 18.80 -17.30 3.07
C THR A 67 19.72 -16.11 3.26
N ILE A 68 19.14 -14.90 3.22
CA ILE A 68 19.86 -13.65 3.48
C ILE A 68 19.44 -13.07 4.83
N GLU A 69 20.40 -12.53 5.56
CA GLU A 69 20.14 -11.58 6.64
C GLU A 69 19.92 -10.21 6.01
N VAL A 70 18.73 -9.66 6.21
CA VAL A 70 18.27 -8.43 5.54
C VAL A 70 19.08 -7.24 6.04
N GLU A 71 19.56 -6.43 5.09
CA GLU A 71 20.18 -5.12 5.34
C GLU A 71 19.29 -3.99 4.82
N ASP A 72 18.69 -4.18 3.64
CA ASP A 72 17.84 -3.19 3.00
C ASP A 72 16.64 -3.83 2.27
N VAL A 73 15.56 -3.06 2.17
CA VAL A 73 14.32 -3.48 1.51
C VAL A 73 13.78 -2.31 0.69
N GLU A 74 13.67 -2.50 -0.62
CA GLU A 74 13.19 -1.49 -1.56
C GLU A 74 12.02 -2.05 -2.38
N PHE A 75 10.87 -1.38 -2.34
CA PHE A 75 9.75 -1.69 -3.21
C PHE A 75 9.84 -0.87 -4.50
N ALA A 76 10.25 -1.52 -5.59
CA ALA A 76 10.38 -0.89 -6.90
C ALA A 76 9.06 -0.94 -7.66
N ARG A 77 8.17 0.02 -7.36
CA ARG A 77 6.79 0.14 -7.91
C ARG A 77 6.72 -0.04 -9.42
N PHE A 78 7.46 0.75 -10.18
CA PHE A 78 7.43 0.70 -11.65
C PHE A 78 7.95 -0.63 -12.25
N ALA A 79 8.61 -1.46 -11.44
CA ALA A 79 9.15 -2.75 -11.85
C ALA A 79 8.41 -3.93 -11.21
N ASN A 80 7.30 -3.68 -10.49
CA ASN A 80 6.46 -4.63 -9.77
C ASN A 80 7.29 -5.70 -9.02
N ARG A 81 8.29 -5.25 -8.27
CA ARG A 81 9.19 -6.14 -7.53
C ARG A 81 9.61 -5.56 -6.19
N LEU A 82 9.79 -6.45 -5.22
CA LEU A 82 10.44 -6.14 -3.95
C LEU A 82 11.90 -6.59 -4.01
N ARG A 83 12.82 -5.68 -3.74
CA ARG A 83 14.26 -5.95 -3.64
C ARG A 83 14.59 -6.10 -2.17
N VAL A 84 15.07 -7.28 -1.79
CA VAL A 84 15.56 -7.56 -0.44
C VAL A 84 17.06 -7.75 -0.53
N GLY A 85 17.82 -6.74 -0.11
CA GLY A 85 19.27 -6.75 -0.06
C GLY A 85 19.77 -7.24 1.29
N GLY A 86 20.87 -7.99 1.27
CA GLY A 86 21.46 -8.49 2.51
C GLY A 86 22.65 -9.41 2.30
N VAL A 87 23.13 -10.00 3.39
CA VAL A 87 24.26 -10.93 3.41
C VAL A 87 23.74 -12.36 3.40
N ILE A 88 24.30 -13.22 2.55
CA ILE A 88 23.93 -14.64 2.54
C ILE A 88 24.46 -15.32 3.80
N VAL A 89 23.54 -15.84 4.62
CA VAL A 89 23.86 -16.62 5.82
C VAL A 89 23.63 -18.11 5.64
N GLY A 90 22.85 -18.50 4.62
CA GLY A 90 22.62 -19.90 4.27
C GLY A 90 22.37 -20.09 2.79
N CYS A 91 23.03 -21.06 2.16
CA CYS A 91 22.64 -21.55 0.84
C CYS A 91 23.30 -22.91 0.56
N SER A 92 22.90 -23.56 -0.54
CA SER A 92 23.47 -24.86 -0.96
C SER A 92 24.98 -24.83 -1.29
N ARG A 93 25.58 -23.65 -1.46
CA ARG A 93 27.00 -23.44 -1.79
C ARG A 93 27.71 -22.70 -0.65
N GLU A 94 28.48 -23.42 0.15
CA GLU A 94 29.17 -22.84 1.31
C GLU A 94 30.15 -21.71 0.93
N ASP A 95 30.71 -21.74 -0.28
CA ASP A 95 31.63 -20.71 -0.81
C ASP A 95 30.95 -19.36 -1.07
N GLU A 96 29.62 -19.34 -1.14
CA GLU A 96 28.83 -18.13 -1.42
C GLU A 96 28.34 -17.44 -0.13
N ILE A 97 28.50 -18.08 1.04
CA ILE A 97 28.12 -17.56 2.36
C ILE A 97 29.00 -16.35 2.73
N GLY A 98 28.38 -15.32 3.32
CA GLY A 98 29.04 -14.08 3.72
C GLY A 98 29.15 -13.03 2.62
N HIS A 99 28.72 -13.34 1.39
CA HIS A 99 28.63 -12.36 0.32
C HIS A 99 27.25 -11.68 0.26
N HIS A 100 27.22 -10.42 -0.17
CA HIS A 100 25.98 -9.70 -0.41
C HIS A 100 25.25 -10.25 -1.63
N HIS A 101 23.92 -10.29 -1.52
CA HIS A 101 23.03 -10.66 -2.61
C HIS A 101 21.69 -9.93 -2.45
N THR A 102 21.04 -9.66 -3.57
CA THR A 102 19.71 -9.06 -3.59
C THR A 102 18.72 -10.06 -4.16
N ILE A 103 17.75 -10.47 -3.34
CA ILE A 103 16.60 -11.27 -3.79
C ILE A 103 15.61 -10.30 -4.44
N ASN A 104 15.17 -10.62 -5.66
CA ASN A 104 14.07 -9.92 -6.32
C ASN A 104 12.83 -10.78 -6.16
N VAL A 105 11.92 -10.37 -5.29
CA VAL A 105 10.62 -11.01 -5.10
C VAL A 105 9.64 -10.41 -6.10
N GLU A 106 9.03 -11.26 -6.90
CA GLU A 106 7.99 -10.92 -7.88
C GLU A 106 6.69 -11.64 -7.49
N GLU A 107 5.57 -11.25 -8.09
CA GLU A 107 4.30 -11.96 -7.92
C GLU A 107 4.46 -13.47 -8.18
N ARG A 108 3.77 -14.29 -7.38
CA ARG A 108 3.79 -15.75 -7.40
C ARG A 108 5.12 -16.39 -7.02
N SER A 109 6.08 -15.60 -6.53
CA SER A 109 7.36 -16.12 -6.00
C SER A 109 7.24 -16.42 -4.52
N GLU A 110 7.42 -17.69 -4.14
CA GLU A 110 7.45 -18.10 -2.73
C GLU A 110 8.64 -17.44 -2.01
N LEU A 111 8.37 -16.82 -0.86
CA LEU A 111 9.40 -16.41 0.08
C LEU A 111 9.08 -16.92 1.49
N THR A 112 10.13 -17.16 2.26
CA THR A 112 10.01 -17.49 3.68
C THR A 112 10.71 -16.43 4.51
N VAL A 113 9.96 -15.84 5.44
CA VAL A 113 10.44 -14.83 6.38
C VAL A 113 10.59 -15.47 7.75
N GLU A 114 11.74 -15.26 8.38
CA GLU A 114 12.01 -15.71 9.74
C GLU A 114 12.48 -14.54 10.62
N LYS A 115 11.61 -14.12 11.54
CA LYS A 115 11.81 -12.96 12.42
C LYS A 115 11.00 -13.04 13.71
N HIS A 116 11.16 -12.06 14.59
CA HIS A 116 10.21 -11.82 15.67
C HIS A 116 9.14 -10.87 15.15
N PHE A 117 7.93 -11.39 14.87
CA PHE A 117 6.87 -10.53 14.37
C PHE A 117 6.31 -9.65 15.48
N LYS A 118 6.12 -8.38 15.13
CA LYS A 118 5.38 -7.43 15.96
C LYS A 118 3.89 -7.54 15.64
N PRO A 119 2.98 -7.26 16.59
CA PRO A 119 1.54 -7.38 16.37
C PRO A 119 1.04 -6.64 15.11
N ASP A 120 1.48 -5.40 14.89
CA ASP A 120 1.13 -4.59 13.71
C ASP A 120 1.59 -5.22 12.38
N GLN A 121 2.70 -5.98 12.41
CA GLN A 121 3.20 -6.69 11.22
C GLN A 121 2.35 -7.92 10.93
N ILE A 122 1.87 -8.62 11.96
CA ILE A 122 0.96 -9.76 11.80
C ILE A 122 -0.38 -9.27 11.25
N GLU A 123 -0.96 -8.23 11.85
CA GLU A 123 -2.21 -7.63 11.38
C GLU A 123 -2.09 -7.20 9.92
N ARG A 124 -0.98 -6.55 9.53
CA ARG A 124 -0.72 -6.18 8.14
C ARG A 124 -0.69 -7.38 7.18
N ILE A 125 -0.08 -8.50 7.58
CA ILE A 125 -0.04 -9.72 6.76
C ILE A 125 -1.43 -10.33 6.63
N GLU A 126 -2.22 -10.30 7.70
CA GLU A 126 -3.59 -10.81 7.72
C GLU A 126 -4.51 -9.93 6.88
N GLU A 127 -4.38 -8.60 6.93
CA GLU A 127 -5.08 -7.67 6.03
C GLU A 127 -4.76 -7.95 4.56
N ALA A 128 -3.49 -8.20 4.23
CA ALA A 128 -3.07 -8.57 2.88
C ALA A 128 -3.62 -9.94 2.46
N GLU A 129 -3.75 -10.90 3.39
CA GLU A 129 -4.39 -12.18 3.14
C GLU A 129 -5.88 -12.02 2.86
N GLU A 130 -6.60 -11.23 3.66
CA GLU A 130 -8.04 -10.99 3.52
C GLU A 130 -8.41 -10.23 2.23
N ALA A 131 -7.51 -9.36 1.77
CA ALA A 131 -7.67 -8.61 0.53
C ALA A 131 -7.36 -9.43 -0.74
N THR A 132 -6.88 -10.66 -0.57
CA THR A 132 -6.63 -11.56 -1.70
C THR A 132 -7.89 -11.78 -2.53
N GLY A 133 -7.81 -11.52 -3.84
CA GLY A 133 -8.93 -11.67 -4.77
C GLY A 133 -9.99 -10.58 -4.61
N ALA A 134 -9.68 -9.48 -3.94
CA ALA A 134 -10.47 -8.27 -4.04
C ALA A 134 -10.48 -7.76 -5.49
N PRO A 135 -11.62 -7.26 -5.99
CA PRO A 135 -11.74 -6.88 -7.39
C PRO A 135 -10.87 -5.67 -7.71
N ASP A 136 -10.25 -5.67 -8.89
CA ASP A 136 -9.53 -4.50 -9.41
C ASP A 136 -10.52 -3.37 -9.74
N VAL A 137 -10.49 -2.29 -8.96
CA VAL A 137 -11.40 -1.14 -9.11
C VAL A 137 -10.70 0.04 -9.78
N ALA A 138 -11.33 0.59 -10.84
CA ALA A 138 -10.94 1.86 -11.43
C ALA A 138 -11.91 2.97 -11.01
N ILE A 139 -11.39 4.15 -10.66
CA ILE A 139 -12.17 5.37 -10.44
C ILE A 139 -11.95 6.29 -11.64
N ALA A 140 -13.00 6.46 -12.44
CA ALA A 140 -13.04 7.41 -13.53
C ALA A 140 -13.73 8.69 -13.06
N THR A 141 -13.05 9.83 -13.14
CA THR A 141 -13.67 11.14 -12.85
C THR A 141 -13.76 11.96 -14.13
N VAL A 142 -14.90 12.62 -14.37
CA VAL A 142 -15.14 13.41 -15.57
C VAL A 142 -15.83 14.74 -15.26
N GLU A 143 -15.30 15.81 -15.84
CA GLU A 143 -15.91 17.14 -15.85
C GLU A 143 -15.86 17.74 -17.26
N GLU A 144 -16.32 18.98 -17.42
CA GLU A 144 -16.29 19.64 -18.72
C GLU A 144 -14.85 19.81 -19.21
N GLY A 145 -14.49 19.06 -20.25
CA GLY A 145 -13.21 19.18 -20.94
C GLY A 145 -12.06 18.39 -20.31
N ALA A 146 -12.30 17.66 -19.22
CA ALA A 146 -11.29 16.83 -18.59
C ALA A 146 -11.85 15.51 -18.06
N ALA A 147 -11.06 14.45 -18.18
CA ALA A 147 -11.35 13.14 -17.61
C ALA A 147 -10.07 12.50 -17.06
N TYR A 148 -10.19 11.72 -15.99
CA TYR A 148 -9.09 11.08 -15.30
C TYR A 148 -9.46 9.66 -14.92
N VAL A 149 -8.54 8.71 -15.04
CA VAL A 149 -8.71 7.32 -14.64
C VAL A 149 -7.65 6.99 -13.61
N HIS A 150 -8.08 6.49 -12.45
CA HIS A 150 -7.21 6.05 -11.37
C HIS A 150 -7.47 4.59 -11.04
N THR A 151 -6.45 3.84 -10.66
CA THR A 151 -6.59 2.51 -10.06
C THR A 151 -6.55 2.64 -8.54
N VAL A 152 -7.33 1.82 -7.85
CA VAL A 152 -7.33 1.73 -6.38
C VAL A 152 -6.40 0.58 -5.99
N GLN A 153 -5.38 0.89 -5.19
CA GLN A 153 -4.47 -0.08 -4.57
C GLN A 153 -4.69 -0.06 -3.05
N GLN A 154 -4.04 -0.92 -2.27
CA GLN A 154 -4.16 -0.87 -0.80
C GLN A 154 -3.32 0.22 -0.15
N TYR A 155 -2.32 0.74 -0.86
CA TYR A 155 -1.44 1.82 -0.39
C TYR A 155 -1.82 3.20 -0.92
N GLY A 156 -2.64 3.30 -1.96
CA GLY A 156 -3.05 4.58 -2.52
C GLY A 156 -3.81 4.44 -3.83
N THR A 157 -3.98 5.57 -4.51
CA THR A 157 -4.55 5.61 -5.86
C THR A 157 -3.48 6.03 -6.85
N GLU A 158 -3.41 5.36 -8.00
CA GLU A 158 -2.43 5.66 -9.04
C GLU A 158 -3.14 6.20 -10.28
N GLU A 159 -2.68 7.35 -10.81
CA GLU A 159 -3.23 7.90 -12.06
C GLU A 159 -2.79 6.99 -13.23
N TYR A 160 -3.77 6.32 -13.85
CA TYR A 160 -3.56 5.52 -15.05
C TYR A 160 -3.52 6.40 -16.30
N ALA A 161 -4.45 7.36 -16.40
CA ALA A 161 -4.52 8.28 -17.53
C ALA A 161 -5.26 9.58 -17.20
N SER A 162 -4.86 10.65 -17.88
CA SER A 162 -5.53 11.95 -17.84
C SER A 162 -5.74 12.50 -19.25
N PHE A 163 -6.93 13.04 -19.50
CA PHE A 163 -7.38 13.51 -20.81
C PHE A 163 -7.89 14.94 -20.70
N THR A 164 -7.48 15.80 -21.64
CA THR A 164 -7.99 17.17 -21.75
C THR A 164 -8.45 17.44 -23.16
N LYS A 165 -9.71 17.88 -23.32
CA LYS A 165 -10.29 18.31 -24.59
C LYS A 165 -10.93 19.69 -24.43
N PRO A 166 -10.79 20.60 -25.42
CA PRO A 166 -11.45 21.89 -25.37
C PRO A 166 -12.95 21.71 -25.70
N THR A 167 -13.74 21.26 -24.74
CA THR A 167 -15.20 21.11 -24.90
C THR A 167 -15.93 22.41 -24.49
N GLY A 168 -17.25 22.46 -24.67
CA GLY A 168 -18.08 23.60 -24.27
C GLY A 168 -18.40 24.58 -25.40
N LYS A 169 -18.26 25.89 -25.16
CA LYS A 169 -18.69 26.95 -26.09
C LYS A 169 -17.49 27.75 -26.62
N GLY A 170 -17.26 27.70 -27.93
CA GLY A 170 -16.21 28.49 -28.60
C GLY A 170 -15.94 28.02 -30.03
N GLU A 171 -15.19 28.80 -30.80
CA GLU A 171 -14.82 28.49 -32.19
C GLU A 171 -13.96 27.20 -32.30
N TYR A 172 -13.23 26.86 -31.23
CA TYR A 172 -12.39 25.66 -31.14
C TYR A 172 -13.02 24.54 -30.30
N ALA A 173 -14.30 24.68 -29.92
CA ALA A 173 -14.98 23.68 -29.10
C ALA A 173 -15.11 22.35 -29.86
N ARG A 174 -14.69 21.27 -29.21
CA ARG A 174 -14.81 19.90 -29.70
C ARG A 174 -16.04 19.21 -29.10
N PRO A 175 -16.63 18.23 -29.80
CA PRO A 175 -17.67 17.38 -29.22
C PRO A 175 -17.17 16.70 -27.94
N ARG A 176 -18.07 16.54 -26.96
CA ARG A 176 -17.75 15.81 -25.72
C ARG A 176 -17.44 14.33 -26.00
N ASP A 177 -18.05 13.78 -27.04
CA ASP A 177 -17.83 12.41 -27.51
C ASP A 177 -16.35 12.09 -27.73
N GLU A 178 -15.52 13.05 -28.17
CA GLU A 178 -14.06 12.83 -28.32
C GLU A 178 -13.36 12.59 -26.97
N LEU A 179 -13.84 13.22 -25.88
CA LEU A 179 -13.34 12.99 -24.53
C LEU A 179 -13.85 11.66 -23.97
N PHE A 180 -15.14 11.36 -24.20
CA PHE A 180 -15.76 10.13 -23.72
C PHE A 180 -15.20 8.90 -24.41
N ASP A 181 -14.83 9.00 -25.68
CA ASP A 181 -14.15 7.92 -26.40
C ASP A 181 -12.75 7.63 -25.83
N GLU A 182 -11.96 8.67 -25.52
CA GLU A 182 -10.66 8.47 -24.86
C GLU A 182 -10.81 7.83 -23.48
N LEU A 183 -11.80 8.27 -22.71
CA LEU A 183 -12.12 7.69 -21.40
C LEU A 183 -12.52 6.21 -21.51
N GLY A 184 -13.48 5.89 -22.39
CA GLY A 184 -13.96 4.52 -22.59
C GLY A 184 -12.87 3.60 -23.13
N SER A 185 -12.05 4.10 -24.06
CA SER A 185 -10.89 3.39 -24.58
C SER A 185 -9.89 3.10 -23.46
N ALA A 186 -9.56 4.08 -22.62
CA ALA A 186 -8.64 3.87 -21.50
C ALA A 186 -9.15 2.82 -20.50
N LEU A 187 -10.44 2.90 -20.12
CA LEU A 187 -11.07 1.92 -19.25
C LEU A 187 -11.10 0.52 -19.88
N SER A 188 -11.31 0.44 -21.20
CA SER A 188 -11.31 -0.84 -21.93
C SER A 188 -9.92 -1.46 -22.03
N HIS A 189 -8.87 -0.65 -22.12
CA HIS A 189 -7.48 -1.14 -22.11
C HIS A 189 -7.03 -1.56 -20.71
N LEU A 190 -7.50 -0.86 -19.68
CA LEU A 190 -7.26 -1.21 -18.28
C LEU A 190 -8.00 -2.50 -17.89
N ASP A 191 -9.19 -2.73 -18.45
CA ASP A 191 -10.09 -3.88 -18.18
C ASP A 191 -10.29 -4.17 -16.67
N PRO A 192 -10.70 -3.17 -15.87
CA PRO A 192 -10.93 -3.38 -14.44
C PRO A 192 -12.17 -4.25 -14.20
N GLU A 193 -12.21 -4.94 -13.06
CA GLU A 193 -13.36 -5.74 -12.65
C GLU A 193 -14.56 -4.86 -12.27
N ALA A 194 -14.30 -3.62 -11.87
CA ALA A 194 -15.33 -2.61 -11.61
C ALA A 194 -14.86 -1.18 -11.90
N VAL A 195 -15.82 -0.31 -12.26
CA VAL A 195 -15.57 1.10 -12.56
C VAL A 195 -16.50 1.98 -11.74
N ILE A 196 -15.94 2.96 -11.03
CA ILE A 196 -16.73 4.05 -10.45
C ILE A 196 -16.60 5.27 -11.35
N LEU A 197 -17.70 5.65 -12.00
CA LEU A 197 -17.75 6.84 -12.84
C LEU A 197 -18.31 8.02 -12.05
N ALA A 198 -17.45 8.99 -11.77
CA ALA A 198 -17.72 10.13 -10.92
C ALA A 198 -17.59 11.46 -11.65
N GLY A 199 -18.29 12.49 -11.16
CA GLY A 199 -18.17 13.82 -11.74
C GLY A 199 -19.24 14.83 -11.28
N PRO A 200 -18.95 16.14 -11.39
CA PRO A 200 -19.93 17.17 -11.11
C PRO A 200 -21.02 17.26 -12.19
N GLY A 201 -22.25 17.57 -11.76
CA GLY A 201 -23.36 17.86 -12.67
C GLY A 201 -23.77 16.67 -13.54
N PHE A 202 -24.06 16.93 -14.82
CA PHE A 202 -24.62 15.94 -15.75
C PHE A 202 -23.56 15.24 -16.61
N THR A 203 -22.32 15.75 -16.67
CA THR A 203 -21.30 15.26 -17.60
C THR A 203 -20.97 13.77 -17.42
N LYS A 204 -20.97 13.27 -16.18
CA LYS A 204 -20.79 11.84 -15.89
C LYS A 204 -21.93 10.95 -16.44
N ASN A 205 -23.16 11.46 -16.49
CA ASN A 205 -24.29 10.70 -17.02
C ASN A 205 -24.18 10.65 -18.55
N ASP A 206 -23.84 11.77 -19.18
CA ASP A 206 -23.57 11.82 -20.62
C ASP A 206 -22.40 10.88 -21.00
N ALA A 207 -21.36 10.83 -20.17
CA ALA A 207 -20.24 9.90 -20.34
C ALA A 207 -20.67 8.44 -20.15
N ASN A 208 -21.51 8.16 -19.15
CA ASN A 208 -22.05 6.81 -18.91
C ASN A 208 -22.87 6.34 -20.12
N ASP A 209 -23.78 7.18 -20.62
CA ASP A 209 -24.61 6.86 -21.79
C ASP A 209 -23.73 6.55 -23.02
N TYR A 210 -22.63 7.30 -23.20
CA TYR A 210 -21.66 7.05 -24.26
C TYR A 210 -20.93 5.70 -24.08
N VAL A 211 -20.47 5.40 -22.87
CA VAL A 211 -19.82 4.12 -22.55
C VAL A 211 -20.79 2.96 -22.76
N ASP A 212 -22.05 3.09 -22.35
CA ASP A 212 -23.10 2.08 -22.54
C ASP A 212 -23.38 1.80 -24.03
N GLU A 213 -23.33 2.82 -24.88
CA GLU A 213 -23.58 2.68 -26.32
C GLU A 213 -22.38 2.07 -27.07
N HIS A 214 -21.16 2.51 -26.73
CA HIS A 214 -19.94 2.23 -27.50
C HIS A 214 -19.02 1.14 -26.89
N TYR A 215 -19.09 0.91 -25.59
CA TYR A 215 -18.22 0.03 -24.81
C TYR A 215 -19.02 -0.96 -23.94
N ARG A 216 -19.85 -1.79 -24.56
CA ARG A 216 -20.79 -2.70 -23.87
C ARG A 216 -20.16 -3.70 -22.90
N ASP A 217 -18.90 -4.07 -23.08
CA ASP A 217 -18.22 -4.99 -22.18
C ASP A 217 -17.90 -4.33 -20.82
N LEU A 218 -17.87 -2.98 -20.77
CA LEU A 218 -17.67 -2.19 -19.55
C LEU A 218 -18.98 -1.81 -18.87
N SER A 219 -20.09 -1.64 -19.60
CA SER A 219 -21.34 -1.05 -19.08
C SER A 219 -21.86 -1.75 -17.82
N ASP A 220 -21.76 -3.08 -17.77
CA ASP A 220 -22.24 -3.88 -16.63
C ASP A 220 -21.39 -3.72 -15.37
N ARG A 221 -20.21 -3.07 -15.48
CA ARG A 221 -19.23 -2.86 -14.40
C ARG A 221 -19.21 -1.43 -13.89
N VAL A 222 -20.00 -0.52 -14.47
CA VAL A 222 -19.97 0.92 -14.14
C VAL A 222 -21.00 1.26 -13.06
N THR A 223 -20.52 1.87 -11.98
CA THR A 223 -21.35 2.51 -10.94
C THR A 223 -21.16 4.02 -11.01
N VAL A 224 -22.24 4.76 -11.21
CA VAL A 224 -22.19 6.23 -11.36
C VAL A 224 -22.37 6.94 -10.01
N VAL A 225 -21.46 7.84 -9.67
CA VAL A 225 -21.44 8.56 -8.39
C VAL A 225 -21.34 10.08 -8.61
N ASN A 226 -22.03 10.87 -7.80
CA ASN A 226 -21.86 12.33 -7.85
C ASN A 226 -20.59 12.74 -7.11
N THR A 227 -19.85 13.73 -7.63
CA THR A 227 -18.75 14.41 -6.92
C THR A 227 -18.83 15.92 -7.13
N SER A 228 -18.09 16.67 -6.31
CA SER A 228 -17.95 18.13 -6.42
C SER A 228 -16.85 18.56 -7.39
N ALA A 229 -15.91 17.67 -7.70
CA ALA A 229 -14.77 17.91 -8.60
C ALA A 229 -14.37 16.62 -9.35
N ALA A 230 -13.52 16.77 -10.37
CA ALA A 230 -12.79 15.67 -11.02
C ALA A 230 -11.30 15.63 -10.59
N GLY A 231 -10.55 14.65 -11.09
CA GLY A 231 -9.16 14.38 -10.72
C GLY A 231 -9.02 13.84 -9.30
N ASP A 232 -7.84 14.03 -8.68
CA ASP A 232 -7.52 13.55 -7.33
C ASP A 232 -8.58 13.91 -6.27
N ARG A 233 -9.13 15.13 -6.36
CA ARG A 233 -10.18 15.58 -5.42
C ARG A 233 -11.48 14.80 -5.59
N GLY A 234 -11.84 14.50 -6.83
CA GLY A 234 -13.00 13.66 -7.13
C GLY A 234 -12.78 12.22 -6.64
N VAL A 235 -11.59 11.67 -6.86
CA VAL A 235 -11.19 10.34 -6.38
C VAL A 235 -11.27 10.24 -4.85
N HIS A 236 -10.71 11.23 -4.15
CA HIS A 236 -10.78 11.28 -2.69
C HIS A 236 -12.23 11.37 -2.18
N GLU A 237 -13.09 12.15 -2.86
CA GLU A 237 -14.51 12.26 -2.51
C GLU A 237 -15.30 10.95 -2.75
N VAL A 238 -14.94 10.19 -3.79
CA VAL A 238 -15.49 8.85 -4.06
C VAL A 238 -15.14 7.88 -2.94
N LEU A 239 -13.87 7.82 -2.56
CA LEU A 239 -13.38 6.95 -1.48
C LEU A 239 -14.04 7.30 -0.15
N LYS A 240 -14.08 8.60 0.20
CA LYS A 240 -14.72 9.10 1.42
C LYS A 240 -16.21 8.77 1.54
N ARG A 241 -16.90 8.57 0.42
CA ARG A 241 -18.33 8.23 0.42
C ARG A 241 -18.59 6.73 0.56
N GLY A 242 -17.54 5.91 0.63
CA GLY A 242 -17.64 4.46 0.63
C GLY A 242 -18.20 3.91 -0.69
N ALA A 243 -18.09 4.66 -1.78
CA ALA A 243 -18.59 4.21 -3.08
C ALA A 243 -17.82 2.99 -3.62
N VAL A 244 -16.56 2.84 -3.22
CA VAL A 244 -15.77 1.64 -3.50
C VAL A 244 -16.23 0.46 -2.65
N ASP A 245 -16.78 0.71 -1.46
CA ASP A 245 -17.15 -0.35 -0.51
C ASP A 245 -18.35 -1.18 -0.98
N GLU A 246 -19.14 -0.65 -1.92
CA GLU A 246 -20.22 -1.39 -2.59
C GLU A 246 -19.68 -2.49 -3.53
N VAL A 247 -18.43 -2.36 -3.97
CA VAL A 247 -17.78 -3.19 -4.98
C VAL A 247 -16.70 -4.08 -4.36
N GLN A 248 -15.87 -3.49 -3.53
CA GLN A 248 -14.76 -4.12 -2.83
C GLN A 248 -15.04 -4.04 -1.33
N ARG A 249 -14.88 -5.13 -0.56
CA ARG A 249 -15.02 -5.04 0.90
C ARG A 249 -14.07 -3.96 1.44
N GLU A 250 -14.60 -3.09 2.31
CA GLU A 250 -13.98 -1.92 2.93
C GLU A 250 -12.48 -1.78 2.65
N THR A 251 -12.13 -0.86 1.76
CA THR A 251 -10.72 -0.68 1.38
C THR A 251 -9.91 -0.06 2.52
N ARG A 252 -8.65 -0.45 2.67
CA ARG A 252 -7.73 0.16 3.65
C ARG A 252 -7.69 1.69 3.54
N ILE A 253 -7.74 2.20 2.31
CA ILE A 253 -7.78 3.63 2.01
C ILE A 253 -9.06 4.30 2.54
N ALA A 254 -10.23 3.66 2.39
CA ALA A 254 -11.48 4.19 2.92
C ALA A 254 -11.43 4.27 4.46
N ARG A 255 -10.97 3.19 5.13
CA ARG A 255 -10.77 3.15 6.58
C ARG A 255 -9.81 4.26 7.06
N GLU A 256 -8.68 4.46 6.38
CA GLU A 256 -7.75 5.55 6.68
C GLU A 256 -8.42 6.94 6.52
N ALA A 257 -9.22 7.14 5.46
CA ALA A 257 -9.93 8.40 5.23
C ALA A 257 -10.98 8.70 6.31
N GLU A 258 -11.71 7.68 6.78
CA GLU A 258 -12.68 7.84 7.87
C GLU A 258 -11.99 8.20 9.19
N LEU A 259 -10.91 7.50 9.53
CA LEU A 259 -10.15 7.72 10.77
C LEU A 259 -9.50 9.10 10.80
N ILE A 260 -8.95 9.59 9.67
CA ILE A 260 -8.35 10.93 9.65
C ILE A 260 -9.42 12.02 9.76
N ASP A 261 -10.57 11.85 9.11
CA ASP A 261 -11.68 12.79 9.21
C ASP A 261 -12.21 12.85 10.66
N GLU A 262 -12.34 11.70 11.31
CA GLU A 262 -12.73 11.61 12.70
C GLU A 262 -11.68 12.31 13.61
N LEU A 263 -10.39 12.05 13.39
CA LEU A 263 -9.31 12.71 14.13
C LEU A 263 -9.40 14.23 14.01
N THR A 264 -9.48 14.76 12.78
CA THR A 264 -9.57 16.20 12.52
C THR A 264 -10.83 16.81 13.13
N GLY A 265 -11.96 16.11 13.05
CA GLY A 265 -13.21 16.51 13.70
C GLY A 265 -13.05 16.61 15.22
N ARG A 266 -12.48 15.57 15.86
CA ARG A 266 -12.25 15.55 17.30
C ARG A 266 -11.28 16.65 17.74
N ILE A 267 -10.23 16.95 16.96
CA ILE A 267 -9.29 18.06 17.21
C ILE A 267 -10.01 19.42 17.14
N ALA A 268 -10.82 19.65 16.10
CA ALA A 268 -11.52 20.92 15.91
C ALA A 268 -12.48 21.24 17.07
N GLU A 269 -13.10 20.21 17.67
CA GLU A 269 -13.96 20.32 18.84
C GLU A 269 -13.19 20.44 20.18
N GLY A 270 -11.85 20.32 20.16
CA GLY A 270 -11.03 20.22 21.37
C GLY A 270 -11.40 19.00 22.21
N SER A 271 -11.68 17.87 21.56
CA SER A 271 -12.27 16.68 22.16
C SER A 271 -11.28 15.51 22.31
N LYS A 272 -11.75 14.27 22.26
CA LYS A 272 -11.04 13.04 22.63
C LYS A 272 -10.03 12.61 21.54
N ALA A 273 -9.00 13.42 21.32
CA ALA A 273 -7.91 13.16 20.39
C ALA A 273 -6.59 13.71 20.93
N THR A 274 -5.48 13.13 20.49
CA THR A 274 -4.11 13.60 20.74
C THR A 274 -3.27 13.41 19.48
N TYR A 275 -2.19 14.19 19.34
CA TYR A 275 -1.22 14.06 18.26
C TYR A 275 0.16 14.49 18.75
N GLY A 276 1.20 14.00 18.10
CA GLY A 276 2.57 14.14 18.59
C GLY A 276 2.96 13.00 19.52
N VAL A 277 4.25 12.63 19.49
CA VAL A 277 4.71 11.38 20.06
C VAL A 277 4.62 11.36 21.59
N ASN A 278 4.95 12.47 22.25
CA ASN A 278 4.95 12.57 23.71
C ASN A 278 3.52 12.51 24.28
N GLU A 279 2.62 13.32 23.70
CA GLU A 279 1.22 13.39 24.11
C GLU A 279 0.48 12.08 23.79
N THR A 280 0.86 11.39 22.72
CA THR A 280 0.30 10.07 22.38
C THR A 280 0.82 8.98 23.32
N MET A 281 2.09 9.01 23.70
CA MET A 281 2.66 8.10 24.69
C MET A 281 2.01 8.28 26.07
N GLU A 282 1.81 9.52 26.52
CA GLU A 282 1.07 9.79 27.76
C GLU A 282 -0.34 9.18 27.70
N ALA A 283 -1.05 9.35 26.58
CA ALA A 283 -2.37 8.74 26.39
C ALA A 283 -2.34 7.21 26.43
N ALA A 284 -1.32 6.59 25.84
CA ALA A 284 -1.09 5.15 25.92
C ALA A 284 -0.84 4.71 27.37
N GLU A 285 -0.02 5.44 28.12
CA GLU A 285 0.27 5.17 29.54
C GLU A 285 -0.99 5.24 30.42
N PHE A 286 -1.90 6.16 30.14
CA PHE A 286 -3.19 6.21 30.84
C PHE A 286 -4.21 5.18 30.35
N GLY A 287 -3.96 4.48 29.24
CA GLY A 287 -4.94 3.57 28.62
C GLY A 287 -6.12 4.30 27.98
N ALA A 288 -5.91 5.56 27.62
CA ALA A 288 -6.94 6.40 27.03
C ALA A 288 -7.10 6.18 25.53
N ILE A 289 -6.14 5.53 24.85
CA ILE A 289 -6.19 5.28 23.41
C ILE A 289 -7.32 4.31 23.07
N GLU A 290 -8.18 4.73 22.14
CA GLU A 290 -9.13 3.89 21.41
C GLU A 290 -8.47 3.35 20.16
N THR A 291 -7.90 4.24 19.33
CA THR A 291 -7.20 3.89 18.10
C THR A 291 -5.93 4.73 17.97
N LEU A 292 -4.78 4.06 17.88
CA LEU A 292 -3.48 4.65 17.58
C LEU A 292 -3.31 4.73 16.06
N LEU A 293 -2.92 5.89 15.55
CA LEU A 293 -2.73 6.16 14.13
C LEU A 293 -1.25 6.51 13.92
N ILE A 294 -0.53 5.75 13.09
CA ILE A 294 0.90 5.99 12.80
C ILE A 294 1.15 5.91 11.30
N VAL A 295 1.97 6.80 10.74
CA VAL A 295 2.40 6.70 9.34
C VAL A 295 3.46 5.61 9.17
N ASP A 296 3.33 4.77 8.15
CA ASP A 296 4.22 3.65 7.84
C ASP A 296 5.70 4.04 7.71
N GLU A 297 5.99 5.08 6.93
CA GLU A 297 7.35 5.63 6.75
C GLU A 297 7.95 6.03 8.10
N ARG A 298 7.16 6.70 8.96
CA ARG A 298 7.60 7.15 10.28
C ARG A 298 7.88 5.96 11.19
N LEU A 299 6.95 5.00 11.27
CA LEU A 299 7.10 3.78 12.05
C LEU A 299 8.39 3.04 11.68
N ARG A 300 8.66 2.94 10.37
CA ARG A 300 9.86 2.29 9.83
C ARG A 300 11.14 3.06 10.19
N ALA A 301 11.17 4.37 9.99
CA ALA A 301 12.34 5.19 10.31
C ALA A 301 12.73 5.08 11.79
N GLU A 302 11.76 5.14 12.70
CA GLU A 302 12.01 4.98 14.15
C GLU A 302 12.55 3.58 14.48
N ARG A 303 11.98 2.52 13.88
CA ARG A 303 12.45 1.13 14.08
C ARG A 303 13.87 0.88 13.56
N GLN A 304 14.28 1.60 12.53
CA GLN A 304 15.61 1.48 11.92
C GLN A 304 16.67 2.38 12.60
N GLY A 305 16.27 3.16 13.60
CA GLY A 305 17.17 4.12 14.27
C GLY A 305 17.52 5.33 13.42
N GLU A 306 16.76 5.58 12.35
CA GLU A 306 16.88 6.77 11.48
C GLU A 306 15.93 7.89 11.91
N GLY A 307 14.98 7.56 12.79
CA GLY A 307 14.00 8.48 13.35
C GLY A 307 14.57 9.44 14.39
N ASP A 308 13.72 10.37 14.83
CA ASP A 308 14.08 11.44 15.77
C ASP A 308 13.29 11.39 17.08
N TRP A 309 12.50 10.34 17.31
CA TRP A 309 11.80 10.17 18.58
C TRP A 309 12.77 9.66 19.65
N GLU A 310 12.75 10.31 20.81
CA GLU A 310 13.57 9.86 21.96
C GLU A 310 13.02 8.57 22.59
N LEU A 311 11.78 8.21 22.27
CA LEU A 311 11.07 7.04 22.80
C LEU A 311 11.00 5.93 21.75
N ASP A 312 11.03 4.68 22.22
CA ASP A 312 10.89 3.52 21.34
C ASP A 312 9.44 3.44 20.83
N VAL A 313 9.28 3.47 19.51
CA VAL A 313 7.97 3.35 18.87
C VAL A 313 7.31 2.01 19.17
N ASN A 314 8.08 0.94 19.39
CA ASN A 314 7.52 -0.37 19.74
C ASN A 314 6.90 -0.33 21.14
N ASP A 315 7.50 0.37 22.10
CA ASP A 315 6.92 0.57 23.43
C ASP A 315 5.56 1.27 23.34
N LEU A 316 5.42 2.27 22.46
CA LEU A 316 4.15 2.97 22.22
C LEU A 316 3.07 2.03 21.65
N VAL A 317 3.42 1.30 20.58
CA VAL A 317 2.51 0.35 19.90
C VAL A 317 2.07 -0.73 20.88
N GLU A 318 3.01 -1.40 21.55
CA GLU A 318 2.72 -2.47 22.50
C GLU A 318 1.90 -1.96 23.69
N THR A 319 2.19 -0.76 24.20
CA THR A 319 1.43 -0.19 25.32
C THR A 319 -0.02 0.10 24.94
N ALA A 320 -0.26 0.61 23.72
CA ALA A 320 -1.61 0.88 23.23
C ALA A 320 -2.42 -0.43 23.12
N GLU A 321 -1.86 -1.45 22.49
CA GLU A 321 -2.51 -2.76 22.30
C GLU A 321 -2.76 -3.50 23.61
N GLN A 322 -1.77 -3.53 24.52
CA GLN A 322 -1.92 -4.17 25.83
C GLN A 322 -3.06 -3.55 26.66
N LYS A 323 -3.41 -2.29 26.40
CA LYS A 323 -4.54 -1.59 27.02
C LYS A 323 -5.79 -1.57 26.14
N GLY A 324 -5.82 -2.43 25.13
CA GLY A 324 -6.94 -2.73 24.25
C GLY A 324 -7.23 -1.65 23.20
N GLY A 325 -6.27 -0.77 22.91
CA GLY A 325 -6.37 0.16 21.79
C GLY A 325 -6.03 -0.56 20.48
N ASP A 326 -6.70 -0.19 19.40
CA ASP A 326 -6.39 -0.69 18.06
C ASP A 326 -5.23 0.13 17.46
N VAL A 327 -4.41 -0.48 16.61
CA VAL A 327 -3.30 0.21 15.93
C VAL A 327 -3.55 0.20 14.43
N VAL A 328 -3.61 1.39 13.84
CA VAL A 328 -3.80 1.54 12.40
C VAL A 328 -2.59 2.26 11.82
N VAL A 329 -1.91 1.58 10.91
CA VAL A 329 -0.77 2.13 10.19
C VAL A 329 -1.26 2.71 8.86
N PHE A 330 -0.99 3.99 8.62
CA PHE A 330 -1.40 4.75 7.44
C PHE A 330 -0.33 4.69 6.36
N SER A 331 -0.72 4.70 5.08
CA SER A 331 0.25 4.96 4.01
C SER A 331 0.44 6.43 3.74
N GLU A 332 1.69 6.91 3.68
CA GLU A 332 1.97 8.29 3.28
C GLU A 332 1.63 8.62 1.82
N GLU A 333 1.38 7.59 1.01
CA GLU A 333 1.09 7.70 -0.43
C GLU A 333 -0.29 8.30 -0.71
N PHE A 334 -1.17 8.34 0.29
CA PHE A 334 -2.51 8.87 0.17
C PHE A 334 -2.74 10.10 1.08
N ALA A 335 -3.73 10.92 0.73
CA ALA A 335 -4.00 12.19 1.39
C ALA A 335 -4.22 12.09 2.93
N PRO A 336 -4.92 11.08 3.49
CA PRO A 336 -5.02 10.82 4.92
C PRO A 336 -3.66 10.64 5.60
N GLY A 337 -2.78 9.80 5.05
CA GLY A 337 -1.43 9.62 5.59
C GLY A 337 -0.59 10.88 5.53
N GLN A 338 -0.69 11.66 4.45
CA GLN A 338 -0.03 12.98 4.37
C GLN A 338 -0.55 13.96 5.42
N GLN A 339 -1.86 13.95 5.70
CA GLN A 339 -2.44 14.75 6.78
C GLN A 339 -1.91 14.31 8.15
N LEU A 340 -1.83 13.01 8.42
CA LEU A 340 -1.25 12.48 9.65
C LEU A 340 0.24 12.80 9.78
N LYS A 341 1.00 12.72 8.68
CA LYS A 341 2.42 13.12 8.60
C LYS A 341 2.60 14.59 9.00
N ASN A 342 1.72 15.47 8.52
CA ASN A 342 1.72 16.89 8.89
C ASN A 342 1.40 17.14 10.38
N LEU A 343 0.79 16.18 11.08
CA LEU A 343 0.56 16.21 12.53
C LEU A 343 1.71 15.58 13.34
N GLY A 344 2.84 15.26 12.69
CA GLY A 344 4.03 14.66 13.32
C GLY A 344 4.16 13.15 13.08
N GLY A 345 3.27 12.56 12.27
CA GLY A 345 3.32 11.15 11.89
C GLY A 345 2.70 10.18 12.90
N VAL A 346 2.16 10.68 14.01
CA VAL A 346 1.47 9.91 15.04
C VAL A 346 0.34 10.71 15.69
N ALA A 347 -0.80 10.05 15.88
CA ALA A 347 -1.95 10.58 16.58
C ALA A 347 -2.76 9.45 17.23
N ALA A 348 -3.72 9.79 18.09
CA ALA A 348 -4.66 8.81 18.59
C ALA A 348 -6.06 9.39 18.82
N LEU A 349 -7.06 8.57 18.52
CA LEU A 349 -8.43 8.74 18.98
C LEU A 349 -8.51 8.22 20.43
N LEU A 350 -9.12 8.98 21.32
CA LEU A 350 -9.17 8.64 22.75
C LEU A 350 -10.58 8.20 23.19
N ARG A 351 -10.65 7.28 24.15
CA ARG A 351 -11.89 6.85 24.83
C ARG A 351 -12.44 7.94 25.75
N TYR A 352 -11.55 8.71 26.38
CA TYR A 352 -11.84 9.82 27.28
C TYR A 352 -10.74 10.88 27.19
N ARG A 353 -11.05 12.11 27.63
CA ARG A 353 -10.06 13.20 27.66
C ARG A 353 -9.08 13.00 28.83
N LEU A 354 -7.81 13.32 28.60
CA LEU A 354 -6.80 13.37 29.66
C LEU A 354 -6.87 14.67 30.50
N GLN A 355 -7.65 15.66 30.05
CA GLN A 355 -7.96 16.91 30.77
C GLN A 355 -9.46 17.23 30.77
#